data_AF-A0A959S9M2-F1
#
_entry.id   AF-A0A959S9M2-F1
#
_cell.length_a   1.000
_cell.length_b   1.000
_cell.length_c   1.000
_cell.angle_alpha   90.00
_cell.angle_beta   90.00
_cell.angle_gamma   90.00
#
_symmetry.space_group_name_H-M   'P 1'
#
loop_
_entity.id
_entity.type
_entity.pdbx_description
1 polymer ?
#
loop_
_entity_poly.entity_id
_entity_poly.type
_entity_poly.pdbx_seq_one_letter_code
_entity_poly.pdbx_strand_id
1 'polypeptide(L)'
;QNVDSYKWKPGPAAPEAGADGARNVDSLGRPTGSGAEGAVDFADLLEMVALACPTLRIRYSTSHPKDMTDKVLEVMARHTNICKYIHLPVQSGSSAVLERMNRGYTREWYQERVASIRRHMPDCAISTDVITGFCGETDADHAETLSLMEQVGYDMAFMFKYSERPKTLASRKYPDDVPEELKGRRLQEVIEMQKLKSAERMAGYVGQVHEVLIEGVSKRSAGHMYGRNSQNSIVIVPRRWMFEDGRDRLEPGDMITVTIVDSTAGSLKGAQVLEEVTQ
;
A
#
# COMPACT_ATOMS: atom_id res chain seq x y z
N GLN A 1 6.23 -11.06 5.83
CA GLN A 1 5.17 -11.27 6.85
C GLN A 1 4.49 -9.92 7.06
N ASN A 2 3.15 -9.85 7.05
CA ASN A 2 2.43 -8.60 7.31
C ASN A 2 2.41 -8.36 8.82
N VAL A 3 2.78 -7.15 9.26
CA VAL A 3 2.74 -6.74 10.66
C VAL A 3 1.63 -5.72 10.80
N ASP A 4 0.58 -6.06 11.55
CA ASP A 4 -0.47 -5.12 11.93
C ASP A 4 0.02 -4.23 13.07
N SER A 5 -0.22 -2.92 12.99
CA SER A 5 0.20 -1.96 14.00
C SER A 5 -0.78 -1.91 15.17
N TYR A 6 -0.32 -2.24 16.37
CA TYR A 6 -1.02 -1.94 17.63
C TYR A 6 -0.11 -1.08 18.51
N LYS A 7 -0.71 -0.17 19.27
CA LYS A 7 0.00 0.59 20.31
C LYS A 7 0.45 -0.38 21.40
N TRP A 8 1.74 -0.66 21.47
CA TRP A 8 2.32 -1.51 22.51
C TRP A 8 2.53 -0.69 23.79
N LYS A 9 2.19 -1.28 24.94
CA LYS A 9 2.53 -0.75 26.26
C LYS A 9 3.36 -1.81 26.99
N PRO A 10 4.43 -1.44 27.69
CA PRO A 10 5.07 -2.37 28.61
C PRO A 10 4.06 -2.73 29.71
N GLY A 11 3.65 -3.99 29.77
CA GLY A 11 2.94 -4.54 30.92
C GLY A 11 3.95 -4.98 32.00
N PRO A 12 3.57 -4.98 33.29
CA PRO A 12 4.37 -5.65 34.30
C PRO A 12 4.43 -7.15 33.96
N ALA A 13 5.54 -7.81 34.30
CA ALA A 13 5.70 -9.26 34.11
C ALA A 13 4.45 -10.01 34.62
N ALA A 14 3.96 -10.93 33.80
CA ALA A 14 2.66 -11.58 33.96
C ALA A 14 2.43 -12.15 35.38
N PRO A 15 1.17 -12.13 35.82
CA PRO A 15 0.58 -13.34 36.35
C PRO A 15 -0.65 -13.78 35.54
N GLU A 16 -1.08 -15.00 35.82
CA GLU A 16 -1.88 -15.89 35.00
C GLU A 16 -3.30 -15.41 34.59
N ALA A 17 -3.81 -16.12 33.58
CA ALA A 17 -5.11 -16.06 32.92
C ALA A 17 -6.30 -15.46 33.70
N GLY A 18 -7.00 -14.51 33.06
CA GLY A 18 -8.42 -14.22 33.34
C GLY A 18 -8.82 -12.74 33.22
N ALA A 19 -9.87 -12.50 32.42
CA ALA A 19 -10.76 -11.32 32.40
C ALA A 19 -10.35 -10.03 31.64
N ASP A 20 -11.14 -9.77 30.60
CA ASP A 20 -11.61 -8.48 30.05
C ASP A 20 -10.67 -7.26 29.99
N GLY A 21 -10.10 -7.05 28.79
CA GLY A 21 -9.46 -5.80 28.39
C GLY A 21 -10.48 -4.69 28.14
N ALA A 22 -10.88 -3.98 29.19
CA ALA A 22 -11.63 -2.73 29.07
C ALA A 22 -10.73 -1.62 28.47
N ARG A 23 -11.19 -1.00 27.37
CA ARG A 23 -10.58 0.20 26.79
C ARG A 23 -11.02 1.42 27.60
N ASN A 24 -10.08 2.12 28.23
CA ASN A 24 -10.38 3.41 28.86
C ASN A 24 -10.58 4.49 27.78
N VAL A 25 -11.84 4.84 27.54
CA VAL A 25 -12.27 5.98 26.72
C VAL A 25 -13.23 6.84 27.55
N ASP A 26 -13.18 8.17 27.39
CA ASP A 26 -14.20 9.04 28.00
C ASP A 26 -15.58 8.83 27.34
N SER A 27 -16.61 9.46 27.90
CA SER A 27 -17.99 9.44 27.39
C SER A 27 -18.14 10.02 25.97
N LEU A 28 -17.07 10.55 25.37
CA LEU A 28 -16.99 11.05 24.00
C LEU A 28 -16.08 10.19 23.11
N GLY A 29 -15.62 9.04 23.60
CA GLY A 29 -14.78 8.10 22.84
C GLY A 29 -13.32 8.53 22.71
N ARG A 30 -12.87 9.55 23.44
CA ARG A 30 -11.48 10.00 23.41
C ARG A 30 -10.64 9.15 24.37
N PRO A 31 -9.43 8.73 23.98
CA PRO A 31 -8.54 8.00 24.88
C PRO A 31 -8.19 8.85 26.11
N THR A 32 -8.59 8.40 27.29
CA THR A 32 -8.22 9.03 28.57
C THR A 32 -6.94 8.38 29.09
N GLY A 33 -5.82 8.88 28.60
CA GLY A 33 -4.51 8.53 29.12
C GLY A 33 -3.48 9.52 28.60
N SER A 34 -2.98 10.36 29.49
CA SER A 34 -1.72 11.08 29.28
C SER A 34 -0.68 10.10 28.76
N GLY A 35 0.10 10.51 27.75
CA GLY A 35 1.19 9.70 27.23
C GLY A 35 2.12 9.32 28.37
N ALA A 36 2.10 8.04 28.75
CA ALA A 36 3.03 7.51 29.74
C ALA A 36 4.45 7.65 29.17
N GLU A 37 5.38 8.15 29.97
CA GLU A 37 6.81 8.11 29.64
C GLU A 37 7.19 6.70 29.17
N GLY A 38 7.76 6.58 27.97
CA GLY A 38 8.15 5.30 27.36
C GLY A 38 7.10 4.62 26.45
N ALA A 39 6.00 5.28 26.10
CA ALA A 39 5.07 4.76 25.09
C ALA A 39 5.68 4.82 23.68
N VAL A 40 6.01 3.66 23.10
CA VAL A 40 6.46 3.51 21.71
C VAL A 40 5.23 3.45 20.80
N ASP A 41 5.09 4.41 19.89
CA ASP A 41 4.08 4.34 18.84
C ASP A 41 4.59 3.57 17.61
N PHE A 42 3.74 3.42 16.60
CA PHE A 42 4.12 2.66 15.41
C PHE A 42 5.27 3.30 14.62
N ALA A 43 5.34 4.63 14.58
CA ALA A 43 6.43 5.31 13.89
C ALA A 43 7.77 5.08 14.62
N ASP A 44 7.76 5.14 15.95
CA ASP A 44 8.94 4.84 16.78
C ASP A 44 9.40 3.39 16.54
N LEU A 45 8.48 2.42 16.55
CA LEU A 45 8.81 1.03 16.30
C LEU A 45 9.39 0.83 14.89
N LEU A 46 8.80 1.48 13.88
CA LEU A 46 9.25 1.40 12.50
C LEU A 46 10.69 1.94 12.34
N GLU A 47 11.00 3.07 13.00
CA GLU A 47 12.34 3.64 13.04
C GLU A 47 13.34 2.72 13.75
N MET A 48 12.98 2.18 14.91
CA MET A 48 13.83 1.24 15.66
C MET A 48 14.20 0.01 14.81
N VAL A 49 13.24 -0.56 14.08
CA VAL A 49 13.50 -1.72 13.19
C VAL A 49 14.39 -1.31 12.02
N ALA A 50 14.19 -0.13 11.44
CA ALA A 50 15.02 0.37 10.35
C ALA A 50 16.49 0.54 10.77
N LEU A 51 16.72 1.06 11.97
CA LEU A 51 18.07 1.24 12.53
C LEU A 51 18.72 -0.09 12.94
N ALA A 52 17.95 -1.02 13.50
CA ALA A 52 18.47 -2.32 13.93
C ALA A 52 18.86 -3.22 12.74
N CYS A 53 18.19 -3.07 11.60
CA CYS A 53 18.37 -3.92 10.42
C CYS A 53 18.62 -3.09 9.14
N PRO A 54 19.76 -2.36 9.04
CA PRO A 54 19.99 -1.37 7.98
C PRO A 54 20.03 -1.97 6.57
N THR A 55 20.34 -3.26 6.43
CA THR A 55 20.44 -3.96 5.14
C THR A 55 19.13 -4.64 4.71
N LEU A 56 18.13 -4.74 5.59
CA LEU A 56 16.86 -5.39 5.27
C LEU A 56 15.86 -4.40 4.68
N ARG A 57 15.15 -4.81 3.62
CA ARG A 57 13.98 -4.08 3.15
C ARG A 57 12.79 -4.30 4.07
N ILE A 58 12.28 -3.20 4.61
CA ILE A 58 11.12 -3.16 5.48
C ILE A 58 9.93 -2.68 4.64
N ARG A 59 8.91 -3.52 4.57
CA ARG A 59 7.63 -3.20 3.94
C ARG A 59 6.53 -3.57 4.92
N TYR A 60 5.62 -2.65 5.17
CA TYR A 60 4.42 -2.90 5.96
C TYR A 60 3.19 -2.50 5.15
N SER A 61 2.04 -2.98 5.59
CA SER A 61 0.74 -2.61 5.03
C SER A 61 -0.11 -2.11 6.19
N THR A 62 -0.61 -0.87 6.10
CA THR A 62 -1.60 -0.39 7.07
C THR A 62 -2.99 -0.90 6.69
N SER A 63 -3.81 -1.21 7.70
CA SER A 63 -5.19 -1.63 7.50
C SER A 63 -6.16 -0.44 7.45
N HIS A 64 -5.76 0.75 7.91
CA HIS A 64 -6.63 1.91 8.00
C HIS A 64 -5.92 3.25 7.69
N PRO A 65 -6.51 4.13 6.83
CA PRO A 65 -5.88 5.40 6.46
C PRO A 65 -5.56 6.35 7.63
N LYS A 66 -6.35 6.31 8.71
CA LYS A 66 -6.13 7.14 9.91
C LYS A 66 -4.83 6.81 10.66
N ASP A 67 -4.30 5.60 10.50
CA ASP A 67 -3.08 5.18 11.18
C ASP A 67 -1.82 5.68 10.45
N MET A 68 -1.98 6.24 9.24
CA MET A 68 -0.90 6.83 8.46
C MET A 68 -0.64 8.28 8.89
N THR A 69 -0.07 8.48 10.07
CA THR A 69 0.24 9.83 10.60
C THR A 69 1.45 10.45 9.91
N ASP A 70 1.62 11.77 10.01
CA ASP A 70 2.77 12.45 9.41
C ASP A 70 4.10 11.99 10.03
N LYS A 71 4.10 11.61 11.32
CA LYS A 71 5.27 10.99 11.97
C LYS A 71 5.70 9.70 11.28
N VAL A 72 4.75 8.87 10.85
CA VAL A 72 5.05 7.65 10.07
C VAL A 72 5.65 8.02 8.72
N LEU A 73 5.09 9.02 8.02
CA LEU A 73 5.59 9.48 6.73
C LEU A 73 7.01 10.05 6.82
N GLU A 74 7.31 10.80 7.89
CA GLU A 74 8.64 11.34 8.15
C GLU A 74 9.66 10.23 8.40
N VAL A 75 9.33 9.23 9.23
CA VAL A 75 10.21 8.07 9.47
C VAL A 75 10.45 7.32 8.16
N MET A 76 9.38 7.02 7.42
CA MET A 76 9.51 6.38 6.10
C MET A 76 10.41 7.18 5.17
N ALA A 77 10.27 8.52 5.13
CA ALA A 77 11.06 9.40 4.27
C ALA A 77 12.57 9.36 4.61
N ARG A 78 12.92 9.37 5.90
CA ARG A 78 14.32 9.43 6.39
C ARG A 78 15.13 8.16 6.14
N HIS A 79 14.48 7.00 6.05
CA HIS A 79 15.18 5.72 5.90
C HIS A 79 15.03 5.15 4.49
N THR A 80 16.15 4.70 3.90
CA THR A 80 16.19 4.10 2.56
C THR A 80 15.78 2.63 2.56
N ASN A 81 15.98 1.93 3.68
CA ASN A 81 15.62 0.53 3.86
C ASN A 81 14.13 0.33 4.20
N ILE A 82 13.37 1.41 4.45
CA ILE A 82 11.90 1.38 4.47
C ILE A 82 11.37 1.65 3.07
N CYS A 83 10.59 0.71 2.55
CA CYS A 83 10.01 0.76 1.21
C CYS A 83 9.09 1.97 1.04
N LYS A 84 9.24 2.71 -0.07
CA LYS A 84 8.40 3.85 -0.47
C LYS A 84 7.08 3.37 -1.08
N TYR A 85 6.34 2.56 -0.34
CA TYR A 85 5.07 1.98 -0.73
C TYR A 85 4.09 2.03 0.43
N ILE A 86 2.90 2.57 0.18
CA ILE A 86 1.81 2.66 1.16
C ILE A 86 0.55 2.02 0.59
N HIS A 87 0.00 1.05 1.30
CA HIS A 87 -1.36 0.59 1.07
C HIS A 87 -2.33 1.46 1.87
N LEU A 88 -3.20 2.21 1.20
CA LEU A 88 -4.12 3.19 1.80
C LEU A 88 -5.56 2.92 1.35
N PRO A 89 -6.28 1.96 1.95
CA PRO A 89 -7.60 1.54 1.47
C PRO A 89 -8.66 2.64 1.61
N VAL A 90 -9.16 3.16 0.48
CA VAL A 90 -10.28 4.12 0.46
C VAL A 90 -11.64 3.44 0.42
N GLN A 91 -11.76 2.35 -0.34
CA GLN A 91 -12.96 1.52 -0.52
C GLN A 91 -14.05 2.19 -1.37
N SER A 92 -14.32 3.49 -1.20
CA SER A 92 -15.16 4.27 -2.10
C SER A 92 -14.66 5.71 -2.18
N GLY A 93 -14.84 6.38 -3.32
CA GLY A 93 -14.53 7.81 -3.44
C GLY A 93 -15.66 8.74 -2.98
N SER A 94 -16.82 8.21 -2.58
CA SER A 94 -17.95 8.99 -2.08
C SER A 94 -17.98 9.08 -0.56
N SER A 95 -18.02 10.30 -0.04
CA SER A 95 -18.15 10.56 1.40
C SER A 95 -19.43 9.93 1.98
N ALA A 96 -20.54 9.92 1.22
CA ALA A 96 -21.79 9.32 1.67
C ALA A 96 -21.68 7.78 1.77
N VAL A 97 -21.00 7.13 0.81
CA VAL A 97 -20.74 5.69 0.86
C VAL A 97 -19.75 5.36 2.00
N LEU A 98 -18.68 6.14 2.16
CA LEU A 98 -17.70 5.99 3.23
C LEU A 98 -18.33 6.07 4.62
N GLU A 99 -19.31 6.96 4.80
CA GLU A 99 -20.10 7.07 6.03
C GLU A 99 -20.92 5.79 6.27
N ARG A 100 -21.64 5.28 5.25
CA ARG A 100 -22.39 4.01 5.37
C ARG A 100 -21.47 2.81 5.63
N MET A 101 -20.24 2.83 5.12
CA MET A 101 -19.19 1.85 5.41
C MET A 101 -18.55 2.02 6.79
N ASN A 102 -18.94 3.04 7.56
CA ASN A 102 -18.41 3.36 8.88
C ASN A 102 -16.88 3.60 8.89
N ARG A 103 -16.36 4.30 7.88
CA ARG A 103 -14.93 4.64 7.76
C ARG A 103 -14.50 5.80 8.67
N GLY A 104 -15.44 6.68 9.00
CA GLY A 104 -15.21 7.81 9.90
C GLY A 104 -14.26 8.88 9.35
N TYR A 105 -14.08 8.95 8.03
CA TYR A 105 -13.39 10.01 7.31
C TYR A 105 -14.12 10.30 5.99
N THR A 106 -13.91 11.50 5.44
CA THR A 106 -14.50 11.92 4.16
C THR A 106 -13.50 11.74 3.02
N ARG A 107 -13.98 11.91 1.78
CA ARG A 107 -13.14 11.96 0.58
C ARG A 107 -12.05 13.03 0.69
N GLU A 108 -12.39 14.24 1.15
CA GLU A 108 -11.48 15.37 1.24
C GLU A 108 -10.37 15.10 2.26
N TRP A 109 -10.72 14.51 3.40
CA TRP A 109 -9.74 14.08 4.39
C TRP A 109 -8.79 13.04 3.81
N TYR A 110 -9.30 12.09 3.02
CA TYR A 110 -8.49 11.07 2.36
C TYR A 110 -7.56 11.68 1.31
N GLN A 111 -8.05 12.63 0.51
CA GLN A 111 -7.24 13.35 -0.47
C GLN A 111 -6.11 14.14 0.19
N GLU A 112 -6.35 14.80 1.33
CA GLU A 112 -5.28 15.46 2.09
C GLU A 112 -4.26 14.44 2.61
N ARG A 113 -4.71 13.24 3.03
CA ARG A 113 -3.78 12.17 3.44
C ARG A 113 -2.89 11.73 2.27
N VAL A 114 -3.45 11.58 1.07
CA VAL A 114 -2.67 11.31 -0.16
C VAL A 114 -1.71 12.47 -0.47
N ALA A 115 -2.15 13.71 -0.35
CA ALA A 115 -1.32 14.88 -0.56
C ALA A 115 -0.15 14.93 0.43
N SER A 116 -0.38 14.63 1.71
CA SER A 116 0.68 14.52 2.72
C SER A 116 1.72 13.46 2.34
N ILE A 117 1.28 12.26 1.92
CA ILE A 117 2.20 11.21 1.43
C ILE A 117 3.09 11.74 0.31
N ARG A 118 2.50 12.39 -0.69
CA ARG A 118 3.25 12.93 -1.85
C ARG A 118 4.15 14.10 -1.48
N ARG A 119 3.80 14.91 -0.48
CA ARG A 119 4.66 15.99 0.05
C ARG A 119 5.92 15.43 0.71
N HIS A 120 5.79 14.38 1.50
CA HIS A 120 6.92 13.75 2.19
C HIS A 120 7.74 12.81 1.29
N MET A 121 7.08 12.10 0.38
CA MET A 121 7.67 11.11 -0.51
C MET A 121 7.01 11.19 -1.90
N PRO A 122 7.47 12.10 -2.78
CA PRO A 122 6.85 12.32 -4.09
C PRO A 122 6.77 11.06 -4.97
N ASP A 123 7.76 10.18 -4.84
CA ASP A 123 7.91 8.92 -5.58
C ASP A 123 7.23 7.72 -4.89
N CYS A 124 6.55 7.91 -3.76
CA CYS A 124 5.91 6.82 -3.03
C CYS A 124 4.79 6.18 -3.85
N ALA A 125 4.82 4.86 -4.01
CA ALA A 125 3.70 4.15 -4.61
C ALA A 125 2.53 4.02 -3.63
N ILE A 126 1.32 4.27 -4.11
CA ILE A 126 0.11 4.15 -3.30
C ILE A 126 -0.76 3.05 -3.89
N SER A 127 -1.18 2.11 -3.06
CA SER A 127 -2.22 1.15 -3.41
C SER A 127 -3.48 1.32 -2.58
N THR A 128 -4.60 0.79 -3.05
CA THR A 128 -5.89 0.89 -2.35
C THR A 128 -6.73 -0.36 -2.53
N ASP A 129 -7.80 -0.45 -1.74
CA ASP A 129 -8.94 -1.30 -2.04
C ASP A 129 -10.10 -0.43 -2.54
N VAL A 130 -10.91 -0.94 -3.46
CA VAL A 130 -12.14 -0.32 -3.96
C VAL A 130 -13.26 -1.37 -3.97
N ILE A 131 -14.42 -1.02 -3.42
CA ILE A 131 -15.64 -1.82 -3.42
C ILE A 131 -16.69 -1.05 -4.22
N THR A 132 -17.17 -1.65 -5.30
CA THR A 132 -18.27 -1.13 -6.12
C THR A 132 -19.58 -1.79 -5.73
N GLY A 133 -20.69 -1.07 -5.89
CA GLY A 133 -22.03 -1.59 -5.66
C GLY A 133 -22.39 -1.79 -4.19
N PHE A 134 -21.80 -1.01 -3.28
CA PHE A 134 -22.20 -1.05 -1.87
C PHE A 134 -23.65 -0.60 -1.70
N CYS A 135 -24.31 -1.04 -0.63
CA CYS A 135 -25.71 -0.72 -0.36
C CYS A 135 -26.00 0.79 -0.47
N GLY A 136 -27.00 1.13 -1.27
CA GLY A 136 -27.43 2.49 -1.58
C GLY A 136 -26.48 3.30 -2.46
N GLU A 137 -25.48 2.70 -3.12
CA GLU A 137 -24.55 3.41 -4.01
C GLU A 137 -25.25 3.90 -5.29
N THR A 138 -25.28 5.21 -5.46
CA THR A 138 -25.84 5.88 -6.65
C THR A 138 -24.82 6.01 -7.78
N ASP A 139 -25.27 6.40 -8.98
CA ASP A 139 -24.34 6.67 -10.09
C ASP A 139 -23.43 7.87 -9.81
N ALA A 140 -23.89 8.85 -9.04
CA ALA A 140 -23.05 9.98 -8.60
C ALA A 140 -21.94 9.50 -7.65
N ASP A 141 -22.26 8.62 -6.70
CA ASP A 141 -21.28 8.03 -5.78
C ASP A 141 -20.20 7.23 -6.51
N HIS A 142 -20.60 6.49 -7.55
CA HIS A 142 -19.68 5.73 -8.39
C HIS A 142 -18.80 6.64 -9.24
N ALA A 143 -19.37 7.71 -9.82
CA ALA A 143 -18.59 8.73 -10.55
C ALA A 143 -17.58 9.44 -9.63
N GLU A 144 -17.93 9.69 -8.37
CA GLU A 144 -16.98 10.16 -7.36
C GLU A 144 -15.85 9.14 -7.17
N THR A 145 -16.14 7.85 -7.09
CA THR A 145 -15.11 6.81 -7.00
C THR A 145 -14.14 6.84 -8.19
N LEU A 146 -14.65 6.90 -9.42
CA LEU A 146 -13.81 6.97 -10.63
C LEU A 146 -12.95 8.25 -10.65
N SER A 147 -13.53 9.41 -10.35
CA SER A 147 -12.78 10.67 -10.32
C SER A 147 -11.69 10.68 -9.25
N LEU A 148 -11.91 10.02 -8.10
CA LEU A 148 -10.87 9.91 -7.08
C LEU A 148 -9.71 9.05 -7.57
N MET A 149 -10.00 7.92 -8.21
CA MET A 149 -8.96 7.05 -8.79
C MET A 149 -8.14 7.78 -9.85
N GLU A 150 -8.81 8.56 -10.70
CA GLU A 150 -8.14 9.40 -11.69
C GLU A 150 -7.22 10.45 -11.06
N GLN A 151 -7.71 11.16 -10.03
CA GLN A 151 -6.97 12.21 -9.34
C GLN A 151 -5.77 11.67 -8.56
N VAL A 152 -5.93 10.55 -7.87
CA VAL A 152 -4.86 9.98 -7.03
C VAL A 152 -3.83 9.23 -7.87
N GLY A 153 -4.25 8.57 -8.96
CA GLY A 153 -3.36 7.80 -9.82
C GLY A 153 -2.68 6.65 -9.07
N TYR A 154 -3.46 5.75 -8.48
CA TYR A 154 -2.95 4.62 -7.70
C TYR A 154 -2.05 3.70 -8.54
N ASP A 155 -0.93 3.28 -7.97
CA ASP A 155 0.00 2.34 -8.60
C ASP A 155 -0.60 0.92 -8.67
N MET A 156 -1.43 0.55 -7.67
CA MET A 156 -2.13 -0.73 -7.62
C MET A 156 -3.49 -0.58 -6.91
N ALA A 157 -4.51 -1.32 -7.33
CA ALA A 157 -5.77 -1.40 -6.58
C ALA A 157 -6.30 -2.83 -6.51
N PHE A 158 -6.80 -3.23 -5.36
CA PHE A 158 -7.65 -4.41 -5.21
C PHE A 158 -9.10 -3.98 -5.38
N MET A 159 -9.79 -4.58 -6.35
CA MET A 159 -11.09 -4.11 -6.79
C MET A 159 -12.09 -5.24 -6.65
N PHE A 160 -13.18 -4.96 -5.94
CA PHE A 160 -14.21 -5.92 -5.61
C PHE A 160 -15.59 -5.33 -5.93
N LYS A 161 -16.54 -6.19 -6.25
CA LYS A 161 -17.96 -5.86 -6.13
C LYS A 161 -18.45 -6.25 -4.75
N TYR A 162 -19.37 -5.48 -4.19
CA TYR A 162 -19.95 -5.78 -2.89
C TYR A 162 -20.70 -7.12 -2.94
N SER A 163 -20.37 -7.97 -1.99
CA SER A 163 -21.10 -9.20 -1.69
C SER A 163 -21.42 -9.16 -0.21
N GLU A 164 -22.68 -9.38 0.13
CA GLU A 164 -23.11 -9.46 1.52
C GLU A 164 -22.34 -10.55 2.26
N ARG A 165 -21.93 -10.25 3.49
CA ARG A 165 -21.32 -11.21 4.40
C ARG A 165 -22.14 -11.28 5.68
N PRO A 166 -22.57 -12.49 6.11
CA PRO A 166 -23.34 -12.64 7.34
C PRO A 166 -22.64 -11.99 8.55
N LYS A 167 -23.45 -11.43 9.45
CA LYS A 167 -23.03 -10.84 10.73
C LYS A 167 -22.23 -9.54 10.63
N THR A 168 -22.10 -8.93 9.45
CA THR A 168 -21.47 -7.61 9.30
C THR A 168 -22.43 -6.48 9.71
N LEU A 169 -21.89 -5.27 9.94
CA LEU A 169 -22.73 -4.09 10.17
C LEU A 169 -23.61 -3.80 8.95
N ALA A 170 -23.05 -3.95 7.75
CA ALA A 170 -23.74 -3.74 6.49
C ALA A 170 -24.96 -4.67 6.37
N SER A 171 -24.76 -5.99 6.55
CA SER A 171 -25.84 -6.99 6.46
C SER A 171 -26.96 -6.82 7.51
N ARG A 172 -26.73 -6.03 8.57
CA ARG A 172 -27.73 -5.76 9.61
C ARG A 172 -28.48 -4.44 9.40
N LYS A 173 -27.84 -3.46 8.75
CA LYS A 173 -28.34 -2.09 8.67
C LYS A 173 -28.86 -1.69 7.29
N TYR A 174 -28.36 -2.32 6.23
CA TYR A 174 -28.65 -1.90 4.87
C TYR A 174 -29.15 -3.08 4.03
N PRO A 175 -30.21 -2.91 3.22
CA PRO A 175 -30.56 -3.87 2.20
C PRO A 175 -29.49 -3.86 1.09
N ASP A 176 -29.19 -5.02 0.51
CA ASP A 176 -28.41 -5.10 -0.73
C ASP A 176 -29.30 -4.77 -1.93
N ASP A 177 -29.43 -3.47 -2.21
CA ASP A 177 -30.39 -2.88 -3.15
C ASP A 177 -29.78 -2.52 -4.52
N VAL A 178 -28.47 -2.74 -4.70
CA VAL A 178 -27.79 -2.53 -5.99
C VAL A 178 -27.86 -3.81 -6.83
N PRO A 179 -28.44 -3.79 -8.04
CA PRO A 179 -28.52 -4.98 -8.89
C PRO A 179 -27.14 -5.55 -9.26
N GLU A 180 -27.02 -6.87 -9.33
CA GLU A 180 -25.76 -7.57 -9.61
C GLU A 180 -25.12 -7.15 -10.95
N GLU A 181 -25.93 -6.95 -11.99
CA GLU A 181 -25.46 -6.46 -13.29
C GLU A 181 -24.83 -5.05 -13.18
N LEU A 182 -25.42 -4.19 -12.35
CA LEU A 182 -24.92 -2.84 -12.09
C LEU A 182 -23.60 -2.89 -11.33
N LYS A 183 -23.47 -3.77 -10.32
CA LYS A 183 -22.20 -4.00 -9.61
C LYS A 183 -21.10 -4.48 -10.58
N GLY A 184 -21.44 -5.39 -11.49
CA GLY A 184 -20.53 -5.91 -12.51
C GLY A 184 -20.04 -4.82 -13.46
N ARG A 185 -20.95 -3.98 -13.99
CA ARG A 185 -20.61 -2.84 -14.85
C ARG A 185 -19.66 -1.86 -14.13
N ARG A 186 -20.00 -1.46 -12.91
CA ARG A 186 -19.19 -0.53 -12.11
C ARG A 186 -17.80 -1.07 -11.80
N LEU A 187 -17.69 -2.35 -11.46
CA LEU A 187 -16.41 -3.02 -11.25
C LEU A 187 -15.54 -2.97 -12.53
N GLN A 188 -16.15 -3.20 -13.70
CA GLN A 188 -15.43 -3.14 -14.97
C GLN A 188 -14.89 -1.73 -15.26
N GLU A 189 -15.68 -0.69 -15.02
CA GLU A 189 -15.24 0.71 -15.17
C GLU A 189 -14.06 1.05 -14.24
N VAL A 190 -14.12 0.59 -12.98
CA VAL A 190 -13.04 0.73 -12.00
C VAL A 190 -11.77 -0.03 -12.44
N ILE A 191 -11.91 -1.23 -13.00
CA ILE A 191 -10.79 -2.00 -13.56
C ILE A 191 -10.14 -1.27 -14.74
N GLU A 192 -10.94 -0.67 -15.63
CA GLU A 192 -10.44 0.08 -16.79
C GLU A 192 -9.71 1.34 -16.37
N MET A 193 -10.27 2.10 -15.43
CA MET A 193 -9.61 3.26 -14.84
C MET A 193 -8.27 2.88 -14.19
N GLN A 194 -8.25 1.82 -13.38
CA GLN A 194 -7.01 1.35 -12.75
C GLN A 194 -5.97 0.92 -13.78
N LYS A 195 -6.36 0.20 -14.84
CA LYS A 195 -5.42 -0.23 -15.89
C LYS A 195 -4.78 0.97 -16.59
N LEU A 196 -5.57 1.99 -16.90
CA LEU A 196 -5.08 3.23 -17.49
C LEU A 196 -4.06 3.90 -16.56
N LYS A 197 -4.44 4.13 -15.30
CA LYS A 197 -3.57 4.82 -14.33
C LYS A 197 -2.32 4.02 -13.98
N SER A 198 -2.42 2.69 -13.82
CA SER A 198 -1.25 1.84 -13.61
C SER A 198 -0.29 1.88 -14.79
N ALA A 199 -0.78 1.90 -16.04
CA ALA A 199 0.08 2.02 -17.22
C ALA A 199 0.81 3.37 -17.25
N GLU A 200 0.10 4.48 -16.98
CA GLU A 200 0.70 5.83 -16.88
C GLU A 200 1.80 5.86 -15.80
N ARG A 201 1.51 5.31 -14.61
CA ARG A 201 2.46 5.24 -13.50
C ARG A 201 3.68 4.42 -13.86
N MET A 202 3.50 3.22 -14.42
CA MET A 202 4.59 2.32 -14.78
C MET A 202 5.48 2.90 -15.89
N ALA A 203 4.88 3.58 -16.88
CA ALA A 203 5.62 4.29 -17.92
C ALA A 203 6.52 5.39 -17.34
N GLY A 204 6.08 6.05 -16.27
CA GLY A 204 6.88 7.06 -15.56
C GLY A 204 8.20 6.53 -14.97
N TYR A 205 8.32 5.21 -14.72
CA TYR A 205 9.57 4.61 -14.23
C TYR A 205 10.61 4.40 -15.34
N VAL A 206 10.22 4.42 -16.62
CA VAL A 206 11.15 4.16 -17.73
C VAL A 206 12.22 5.25 -17.77
N GLY A 207 13.49 4.83 -17.91
CA GLY A 207 14.67 5.68 -17.85
C GLY A 207 15.21 5.91 -16.44
N GLN A 208 14.48 5.51 -15.38
CA GLN A 208 14.95 5.65 -14.01
C GLN A 208 15.78 4.45 -13.55
N VAL A 209 16.65 4.69 -12.58
CA VAL A 209 17.46 3.65 -11.93
C VAL A 209 16.81 3.26 -10.60
N HIS A 210 16.63 1.97 -10.37
CA HIS A 210 16.04 1.44 -9.15
C HIS A 210 16.84 0.28 -8.59
N GLU A 211 16.91 0.21 -7.26
CA GLU A 211 17.30 -1.01 -6.57
C GLU A 211 16.15 -2.02 -6.59
N VAL A 212 16.46 -3.28 -6.83
CA VAL A 212 15.51 -4.39 -6.95
C VAL A 212 16.00 -5.57 -6.11
N LEU A 213 15.13 -6.04 -5.22
CA LEU A 213 15.35 -7.29 -4.48
C LEU A 213 14.80 -8.44 -5.32
N ILE A 214 15.66 -9.36 -5.73
CA ILE A 214 15.29 -10.54 -6.51
C ILE A 214 14.54 -11.54 -5.62
N GLU A 215 13.36 -11.98 -6.06
CA GLU A 215 12.51 -12.90 -5.31
C GLU A 215 12.45 -14.29 -5.92
N GLY A 216 12.66 -14.42 -7.23
CA GLY A 216 12.62 -15.73 -7.88
C GLY A 216 12.66 -15.70 -9.40
N VAL A 217 12.45 -16.87 -9.99
CA VAL A 217 12.37 -17.06 -11.43
C VAL A 217 11.04 -16.49 -11.94
N SER A 218 11.06 -15.78 -13.06
CA SER A 218 9.86 -15.25 -13.70
C SER A 218 8.93 -16.39 -14.14
N LYS A 219 7.64 -16.30 -13.80
CA LYS A 219 6.62 -17.29 -14.20
C LYS A 219 6.50 -17.47 -15.71
N ARG A 220 6.89 -16.46 -16.49
CA ARG A 220 6.76 -16.47 -17.96
C ARG A 220 7.99 -17.02 -18.68
N SER A 221 9.15 -17.08 -18.02
CA SER A 221 10.40 -17.51 -18.67
C SER A 221 11.46 -17.90 -17.64
N ALA A 222 12.05 -19.09 -17.79
CA ALA A 222 13.17 -19.55 -16.97
C ALA A 222 14.48 -18.77 -17.20
N GLY A 223 14.57 -18.00 -18.30
CA GLY A 223 15.70 -17.13 -18.62
C GLY A 223 15.64 -15.76 -17.94
N HIS A 224 14.57 -15.46 -17.20
CA HIS A 224 14.37 -14.20 -16.51
C HIS A 224 14.10 -14.43 -15.03
N MET A 225 14.52 -13.47 -14.21
CA MET A 225 14.15 -13.37 -12.80
C MET A 225 13.12 -12.28 -12.62
N TYR A 226 12.40 -12.32 -11.51
CA TYR A 226 11.60 -11.20 -11.05
C TYR A 226 12.02 -10.80 -9.64
N GLY A 227 11.89 -9.51 -9.38
CA GLY A 227 12.07 -8.91 -8.07
C GLY A 227 11.10 -7.75 -7.88
N ARG A 228 11.26 -7.05 -6.78
CA ARG A 228 10.50 -5.81 -6.51
C ARG A 228 11.42 -4.67 -6.15
N ASN A 229 11.06 -3.46 -6.55
CA ASN A 229 11.69 -2.23 -6.08
C ASN A 229 11.07 -1.74 -4.76
N SER A 230 11.52 -0.57 -4.30
CA SER A 230 11.01 0.09 -3.08
C SER A 230 9.50 0.38 -3.18
N GLN A 231 9.04 0.80 -4.35
CA GLN A 231 7.64 1.08 -4.68
C GLN A 231 6.75 -0.18 -4.82
N ASN A 232 7.30 -1.37 -4.57
CA ASN A 232 6.61 -2.66 -4.74
C ASN A 232 6.32 -3.05 -6.20
N SER A 233 6.83 -2.30 -7.17
CA SER A 233 6.68 -2.62 -8.60
C SER A 233 7.44 -3.90 -8.92
N ILE A 234 6.79 -4.79 -9.67
CA ILE A 234 7.44 -6.00 -10.17
C ILE A 234 8.42 -5.60 -11.27
N VAL A 235 9.68 -6.00 -11.13
CA VAL A 235 10.72 -5.76 -12.13
C VAL A 235 11.22 -7.10 -12.66
N ILE A 236 11.15 -7.27 -13.98
CA ILE A 236 11.64 -8.45 -14.69
C ILE A 236 13.00 -8.14 -15.28
N VAL A 237 13.98 -9.03 -15.02
CA VAL A 237 15.36 -8.88 -15.50
C VAL A 237 15.88 -10.18 -16.09
N PRO A 238 16.88 -10.15 -16.99
CA PRO A 238 17.58 -11.34 -17.43
C PRO A 238 18.21 -12.07 -16.24
N ARG A 239 18.20 -13.41 -16.26
CA ARG A 239 18.81 -14.21 -15.19
C ARG A 239 20.34 -14.14 -15.19
N ARG A 240 20.94 -13.98 -16.37
CA ARG A 240 22.37 -13.72 -16.51
C ARG A 240 22.65 -12.29 -16.08
N TRP A 241 23.53 -12.13 -15.10
CA TRP A 241 23.83 -10.83 -14.50
C TRP A 241 25.26 -10.81 -14.02
N MET A 242 26.04 -9.82 -14.47
CA MET A 242 27.45 -9.74 -14.15
C MET A 242 27.64 -8.98 -12.84
N PHE A 243 28.22 -9.63 -11.84
CA PHE A 243 28.62 -9.04 -10.58
C PHE A 243 30.12 -8.75 -10.56
N GLU A 244 30.54 -7.80 -9.71
CA GLU A 244 31.95 -7.45 -9.50
C GLU A 244 32.77 -8.61 -8.94
N ASP A 245 32.14 -9.50 -8.16
CA ASP A 245 32.75 -10.71 -7.59
C ASP A 245 32.95 -11.85 -8.61
N GLY A 246 32.57 -11.64 -9.86
CA GLY A 246 32.67 -12.62 -10.94
C GLY A 246 31.48 -13.58 -11.06
N ARG A 247 30.46 -13.49 -10.20
CA ARG A 247 29.20 -14.21 -10.41
C ARG A 247 28.51 -13.70 -11.67
N ASP A 248 27.88 -14.61 -12.40
CA ASP A 248 27.22 -14.31 -13.68
C ASP A 248 25.71 -14.64 -13.68
N ARG A 249 25.15 -14.97 -12.51
CA ARG A 249 23.76 -15.38 -12.33
C ARG A 249 23.14 -14.78 -11.08
N LEU A 250 21.88 -14.37 -11.21
CA LEU A 250 21.04 -13.93 -10.10
C LEU A 250 20.45 -15.09 -9.30
N GLU A 251 20.37 -14.89 -8.00
CA GLU A 251 19.70 -15.76 -7.03
C GLU A 251 18.65 -14.98 -6.22
N PRO A 252 17.60 -15.65 -5.70
CA PRO A 252 16.68 -15.03 -4.76
C PRO A 252 17.42 -14.47 -3.54
N GLY A 253 17.12 -13.22 -3.17
CA GLY A 253 17.80 -12.50 -2.10
C GLY A 253 18.85 -11.51 -2.58
N ASP A 254 19.33 -11.62 -3.84
CA ASP A 254 20.22 -10.62 -4.41
C ASP A 254 19.54 -9.24 -4.49
N MET A 255 20.26 -8.20 -4.06
CA MET A 255 19.90 -6.81 -4.31
C MET A 255 20.71 -6.31 -5.50
N ILE A 256 20.02 -5.81 -6.53
CA ILE A 256 20.66 -5.30 -7.74
C ILE A 256 20.15 -3.91 -8.10
N THR A 257 21.00 -3.13 -8.76
CA THR A 257 20.61 -1.85 -9.34
C THR A 257 20.33 -2.02 -10.83
N VAL A 258 19.20 -1.52 -11.29
CA VAL A 258 18.74 -1.69 -12.68
C VAL A 258 18.26 -0.38 -13.26
N THR A 259 18.51 -0.17 -14.55
CA THR A 259 17.82 0.87 -15.32
C THR A 259 16.54 0.29 -15.89
N ILE A 260 15.41 0.95 -15.67
CA ILE A 260 14.13 0.52 -16.24
C ILE A 260 14.10 0.93 -17.71
N VAL A 261 13.95 -0.05 -18.60
CA VAL A 261 14.02 0.17 -20.07
C VAL A 261 12.67 0.06 -20.76
N ASP A 262 11.71 -0.59 -20.12
CA ASP A 262 10.37 -0.79 -20.67
C ASP A 262 9.37 -1.07 -19.54
N SER A 263 8.08 -0.92 -19.84
CA SER A 263 7.01 -1.13 -18.88
C SER A 263 5.75 -1.70 -19.53
N THR A 264 4.96 -2.39 -18.72
CA THR A 264 3.57 -2.75 -19.01
C THR A 264 2.68 -2.20 -17.90
N ALA A 265 1.37 -2.34 -18.02
CA ALA A 265 0.44 -1.95 -16.97
C ALA A 265 0.66 -2.65 -15.61
N GLY A 266 1.42 -3.75 -15.54
CA GLY A 266 1.60 -4.52 -14.29
C GLY A 266 3.04 -4.92 -13.95
N SER A 267 4.03 -4.57 -14.77
CA SER A 267 5.43 -4.89 -14.51
C SER A 267 6.37 -4.02 -15.32
N LEU A 268 7.56 -3.80 -14.77
CA LEU A 268 8.69 -3.13 -15.40
C LEU A 268 9.69 -4.15 -15.96
N LYS A 269 10.47 -3.73 -16.95
CA LYS A 269 11.63 -4.46 -17.45
C LYS A 269 12.89 -3.70 -17.09
N GLY A 270 13.79 -4.35 -16.36
CA GLY A 270 15.09 -3.80 -15.98
C GLY A 270 16.20 -4.34 -16.87
N ALA A 271 17.21 -3.50 -17.10
CA ALA A 271 18.49 -3.87 -17.68
C ALA A 271 19.62 -3.49 -16.72
N GLN A 272 20.78 -4.13 -16.90
CA GLN A 272 21.98 -3.77 -16.14
C GLN A 272 22.37 -2.33 -16.44
N VAL A 273 22.76 -1.59 -15.40
CA VAL A 273 23.31 -0.25 -15.56
C VAL A 273 24.63 -0.41 -16.31
N LEU A 274 24.69 0.09 -17.55
CA LEU A 274 25.95 0.18 -18.27
C LEU A 274 26.63 1.46 -17.81
N GLU A 275 27.76 1.35 -17.12
CA GLU A 275 28.61 2.52 -16.93
C GLU A 275 29.13 2.93 -18.31
N GLU A 276 28.87 4.18 -18.72
CA GLU A 276 29.64 4.78 -19.80
C GLU A 276 31.08 4.85 -19.33
N VAL A 277 31.93 4.00 -19.91
CA VAL A 277 33.38 4.12 -19.79
C VAL A 277 33.73 5.49 -20.36
N THR A 278 33.86 6.48 -19.48
CA THR A 278 34.39 7.78 -19.85
C THR A 278 35.88 7.54 -20.12
N GLN A 279 36.25 7.43 -21.39
CA GLN A 279 37.63 7.35 -21.84
C GLN A 279 38.38 8.66 -21.59
#